data_AF-A0A9Y2KZ23-F1
#
_entry.id   AF-A0A9Y2KZ23-F1
#
_cell.length_a   1.000
_cell.length_b   1.000
_cell.length_c   1.000
_cell.angle_alpha   90.00
_cell.angle_beta   90.00
_cell.angle_gamma   90.00
#
_symmetry.space_group_name_H-M   'P 1'
#
loop_
_entity.id
_entity.type
_entity.pdbx_description
1 polymer ?
#
loop_
_entity_poly.entity_id
_entity_poly.type
_entity_poly.pdbx_seq_one_letter_code
_entity_poly.pdbx_strand_id
1 'polypeptide(L)'
;MKLVEQVETLAQSKRQNPVGVDMLVSRAKRYLAKPEHRIQLSDLISDEVECITERLDQDDMGTRGNMTPEEFQRRIAVYEGATEGLSKVCGLVGRWGDQENIEQVIEGITALVDHAESERSGLRSFLEVRGYPAVLAYQGAALGLMKSSNWQGFRNLLLSEVDTGRPQPESMFSAVSPMQWKGGDRDRWNNYYGTGQNLFVPMIDRLHDEIFASWGKSFMSSMGGFTTAFLLSEMLTAFFHCEGMDKEEFKRRSVDAQERNNGFVWMPIGRACWDRTYQERVLPKFENENFKKELLNAGFLKGEAGYLDLAVKNYTACVEKSRWWYR
;
A
#
# COMPACT_ATOMS: atom_id res chain seq x y z
N MET A 1 -8.46 30.07 6.67
CA MET A 1 -9.55 29.47 7.46
C MET A 1 -10.80 29.19 6.61
N LYS A 2 -11.38 30.18 5.91
CA LYS A 2 -12.57 29.99 5.04
C LYS A 2 -12.42 29.03 3.85
N LEU A 3 -11.21 28.78 3.35
CA LEU A 3 -10.98 27.96 2.14
C LEU A 3 -10.78 26.46 2.43
N VAL A 4 -10.22 26.10 3.58
CA VAL A 4 -10.13 24.69 4.01
C VAL A 4 -11.54 24.14 4.20
N GLU A 5 -12.43 24.92 4.82
CA GLU A 5 -13.85 24.56 4.94
C GLU A 5 -14.52 24.37 3.57
N GLN A 6 -14.18 25.14 2.53
CA GLN A 6 -14.78 24.98 1.19
C GLN A 6 -14.27 23.75 0.44
N VAL A 7 -12.98 23.42 0.56
CA VAL A 7 -12.41 22.18 0.01
C VAL A 7 -12.94 20.97 0.78
N GLU A 8 -13.05 21.05 2.11
CA GLU A 8 -13.69 20.03 2.94
C GLU A 8 -15.17 19.86 2.60
N THR A 9 -15.91 20.94 2.34
CA THR A 9 -17.33 20.89 1.94
C THR A 9 -17.50 20.24 0.56
N LEU A 10 -16.63 20.57 -0.41
CA LEU A 10 -16.64 19.94 -1.73
C LEU A 10 -16.19 18.48 -1.69
N ALA A 11 -15.21 18.14 -0.84
CA ALA A 11 -14.79 16.77 -0.60
C ALA A 11 -15.89 15.96 0.11
N GLN A 12 -16.61 16.54 1.08
CA GLN A 12 -17.76 15.91 1.73
C GLN A 12 -18.92 15.66 0.76
N SER A 13 -19.16 16.55 -0.21
CA SER A 13 -20.20 16.38 -1.22
C SER A 13 -19.87 15.33 -2.29
N LYS A 14 -18.60 14.96 -2.47
CA LYS A 14 -18.14 14.02 -3.51
C LYS A 14 -17.60 12.69 -2.98
N ARG A 15 -17.49 12.51 -1.65
CA ARG A 15 -17.24 11.20 -1.04
C ARG A 15 -18.39 10.25 -1.37
N GLN A 16 -18.10 8.97 -1.59
CA GLN A 16 -19.15 7.95 -1.55
C GLN A 16 -19.99 8.18 -0.27
N ASN A 17 -21.32 8.12 -0.42
CA ASN A 17 -22.23 8.32 0.70
C ASN A 17 -21.82 7.33 1.82
N PRO A 18 -21.54 7.78 3.06
CA PRO A 18 -21.13 6.91 4.15
C PRO A 18 -22.07 5.71 4.35
N VAL A 19 -23.37 5.89 4.10
CA VAL A 19 -24.37 4.82 4.13
C VAL A 19 -24.08 3.73 3.09
N GLY A 20 -23.67 4.12 1.88
CA GLY A 20 -23.30 3.20 0.81
C GLY A 20 -22.07 2.37 1.17
N VAL A 21 -21.04 3.01 1.73
CA VAL A 21 -19.82 2.34 2.19
C VAL A 21 -20.13 1.33 3.31
N ASP A 22 -20.96 1.72 4.29
CA ASP A 22 -21.34 0.82 5.39
C ASP A 22 -22.19 -0.38 4.90
N MET A 23 -23.04 -0.16 3.90
CA MET A 23 -23.79 -1.23 3.23
C MET A 23 -22.85 -2.18 2.48
N LEU A 24 -21.86 -1.66 1.75
CA LEU A 24 -20.85 -2.45 1.03
C LEU A 24 -20.06 -3.33 2.02
N VAL A 25 -19.56 -2.75 3.11
CA VAL A 25 -18.86 -3.47 4.19
C VAL A 25 -19.75 -4.55 4.79
N SER A 26 -21.03 -4.27 4.99
CA SER A 26 -21.99 -5.24 5.54
C SER A 26 -22.25 -6.42 4.59
N ARG A 27 -22.34 -6.16 3.28
CA ARG A 27 -22.44 -7.20 2.24
C ARG A 27 -21.19 -8.06 2.19
N ALA A 28 -20.00 -7.43 2.14
CA ALA A 28 -18.73 -8.15 2.12
C ALA A 28 -18.57 -9.07 3.35
N LYS A 29 -18.89 -8.58 4.56
CA LYS A 29 -18.88 -9.43 5.77
C LYS A 29 -19.83 -10.62 5.67
N ARG A 30 -21.01 -10.44 5.08
CA ARG A 30 -21.99 -11.52 4.87
C ARG A 30 -21.48 -12.54 3.87
N TYR A 31 -20.87 -12.09 2.77
CA TYR A 31 -20.36 -12.99 1.74
C TYR A 31 -19.11 -13.75 2.22
N LEU A 32 -18.24 -13.13 3.01
CA LEU A 32 -17.10 -13.81 3.63
C LEU A 32 -17.49 -14.84 4.71
N ALA A 33 -18.72 -14.79 5.22
CA ALA A 33 -19.14 -15.69 6.30
C ALA A 33 -19.32 -17.15 5.84
N LYS A 34 -19.53 -17.39 4.53
CA LYS A 34 -19.76 -18.72 3.97
C LYS A 34 -19.17 -18.85 2.56
N PRO A 35 -18.49 -19.96 2.24
CA PRO A 35 -17.94 -20.20 0.89
C PRO A 35 -18.99 -20.18 -0.24
N GLU A 36 -20.24 -20.50 0.08
CA GLU A 36 -21.38 -20.45 -0.85
C GLU A 36 -21.63 -19.06 -1.46
N HIS A 37 -21.10 -18.00 -0.85
CA HIS A 37 -21.26 -16.62 -1.30
C HIS A 37 -20.08 -16.09 -2.13
N ARG A 38 -19.15 -16.96 -2.55
CA ARG A 38 -17.95 -16.55 -3.31
C ARG A 38 -18.24 -15.83 -4.63
N ILE A 39 -19.35 -16.18 -5.29
CA ILE A 39 -19.78 -15.52 -6.54
C ILE A 39 -20.23 -14.10 -6.21
N GLN A 40 -21.06 -13.94 -5.18
CA GLN A 40 -21.55 -12.64 -4.74
C GLN A 40 -20.43 -11.73 -4.22
N LEU A 41 -19.36 -12.30 -3.65
CA LEU A 41 -18.17 -11.53 -3.28
C LEU A 41 -17.40 -11.06 -4.52
N SER A 42 -17.22 -11.94 -5.51
CA SER A 42 -16.61 -11.60 -6.80
C SER A 42 -17.38 -10.47 -7.49
N ASP A 43 -18.71 -10.62 -7.63
CA ASP A 43 -19.59 -9.60 -8.20
C ASP A 43 -19.48 -8.27 -7.43
N LEU A 44 -19.43 -8.32 -6.09
CA LEU A 44 -19.27 -7.13 -5.26
C LEU A 44 -17.98 -6.36 -5.54
N ILE A 45 -16.87 -7.08 -5.75
CA ILE A 45 -15.56 -6.48 -6.06
C ILE A 45 -15.57 -5.92 -7.48
N SER A 46 -16.09 -6.67 -8.45
CA SER A 46 -16.19 -6.23 -9.85
C SER A 46 -17.08 -5.00 -10.00
N ASP A 47 -18.26 -4.98 -9.38
CA ASP A 47 -19.18 -3.84 -9.39
C ASP A 47 -18.51 -2.57 -8.84
N GLU A 48 -17.74 -2.71 -7.75
CA GLU A 48 -17.07 -1.58 -7.11
C GLU A 48 -15.89 -1.08 -7.97
N VAL A 49 -15.14 -1.98 -8.61
CA VAL A 49 -14.10 -1.60 -9.58
C VAL A 49 -14.72 -0.85 -10.75
N GLU A 50 -15.83 -1.34 -11.32
CA GLU A 50 -16.55 -0.66 -12.40
C GLU A 50 -16.99 0.74 -11.96
N CYS A 51 -17.65 0.87 -10.81
CA CYS A 51 -18.06 2.17 -10.24
C CYS A 51 -16.88 3.14 -10.06
N ILE A 52 -15.72 2.64 -9.60
CA ILE A 52 -14.50 3.45 -9.49
C ILE A 52 -14.08 3.91 -10.88
N THR A 53 -13.89 3.00 -11.83
CA THR A 53 -13.41 3.34 -13.18
C THR A 53 -14.34 4.32 -13.90
N GLU A 54 -15.66 4.13 -13.84
CA GLU A 54 -16.65 5.06 -14.40
C GLU A 54 -16.55 6.46 -13.78
N ARG A 55 -16.25 6.55 -12.48
CA ARG A 55 -16.02 7.82 -11.80
C ARG A 55 -14.72 8.48 -12.27
N LEU A 56 -13.67 7.71 -12.57
CA LEU A 56 -12.37 8.24 -13.00
C LEU A 56 -12.31 8.62 -14.49
N ASP A 57 -13.27 8.16 -15.28
CA ASP A 57 -13.44 8.53 -16.69
C ASP A 57 -14.28 9.79 -16.91
N GLN A 58 -14.84 10.37 -15.84
CA GLN A 58 -15.53 11.65 -15.93
C GLN A 58 -14.58 12.77 -16.37
N ASP A 59 -15.10 13.76 -17.10
CA ASP A 59 -14.32 14.88 -17.65
C ASP A 59 -13.50 15.64 -16.60
N ASP A 60 -14.00 15.74 -15.36
CA ASP A 60 -13.29 16.39 -14.24
C ASP A 60 -12.03 15.63 -13.79
N MET A 61 -11.80 14.42 -14.28
CA MET A 61 -10.62 13.60 -14.02
C MET A 61 -9.71 13.44 -15.25
N GLY A 62 -9.97 14.18 -16.34
CA GLY A 62 -9.15 14.17 -17.54
C GLY A 62 -7.66 14.46 -17.29
N THR A 63 -6.79 13.98 -18.16
CA THR A 63 -5.32 13.98 -17.95
C THR A 63 -4.60 15.20 -18.52
N ARG A 64 -5.33 16.17 -19.06
CA ARG A 64 -4.80 17.42 -19.62
C ARG A 64 -4.93 18.56 -18.63
N GLY A 65 -4.05 19.55 -18.75
CA GLY A 65 -4.03 20.74 -17.89
C GLY A 65 -2.73 20.86 -17.09
N ASN A 66 -2.78 21.66 -16.02
CA ASN A 66 -1.64 21.95 -15.16
C ASN A 66 -1.85 21.35 -13.77
N MET A 67 -0.79 20.79 -13.20
CA MET A 67 -0.79 20.31 -11.80
C MET A 67 -0.59 21.50 -10.86
N THR A 68 -1.65 21.98 -10.23
CA THR A 68 -1.58 22.91 -9.09
C THR A 68 -1.80 22.15 -7.78
N PRO A 69 -1.40 22.70 -6.62
CA PRO A 69 -1.68 22.08 -5.32
C PRO A 69 -3.17 21.79 -5.12
N GLU A 70 -4.05 22.72 -5.49
CA GLU A 70 -5.50 22.59 -5.34
C GLU A 70 -6.05 21.45 -6.21
N GLU A 71 -5.57 21.35 -7.45
CA GLU A 71 -5.99 20.30 -8.38
C GLU A 71 -5.47 18.93 -7.95
N PHE A 72 -4.24 18.86 -7.45
CA PHE A 72 -3.67 17.64 -6.88
C PHE A 72 -4.49 17.16 -5.68
N GLN A 73 -4.73 18.03 -4.69
CA GLN A 73 -5.51 17.71 -3.50
C GLN A 73 -6.94 17.29 -3.85
N ARG A 74 -7.58 17.98 -4.79
CA ARG A 74 -8.92 17.64 -5.28
C ARG A 74 -8.94 16.23 -5.90
N ARG A 75 -7.97 15.89 -6.75
CA ARG A 75 -7.89 14.56 -7.37
C ARG A 75 -7.65 13.46 -6.35
N ILE A 76 -6.72 13.67 -5.43
CA ILE A 76 -6.45 12.73 -4.33
C ILE A 76 -7.73 12.50 -3.50
N ALA A 77 -8.46 13.56 -3.14
CA ALA A 77 -9.72 13.43 -2.42
C ALA A 77 -10.80 12.67 -3.22
N VAL A 78 -10.86 12.83 -4.54
CA VAL A 78 -11.76 12.06 -5.42
C VAL A 78 -11.37 10.58 -5.44
N TYR A 79 -10.08 10.27 -5.64
CA TYR A 79 -9.59 8.89 -5.62
C TYR A 79 -9.88 8.21 -4.27
N GLU A 80 -9.61 8.89 -3.16
CA GLU A 80 -9.89 8.37 -1.81
C GLU A 80 -11.39 8.14 -1.60
N GLY A 81 -12.21 9.13 -1.95
CA GLY A 81 -13.66 9.05 -1.78
C GLY A 81 -14.31 7.96 -2.63
N ALA A 82 -13.79 7.69 -3.84
CA ALA A 82 -14.28 6.64 -4.72
C ALA A 82 -13.81 5.24 -4.29
N THR A 83 -12.64 5.13 -3.66
CA THR A 83 -11.99 3.83 -3.37
C THR A 83 -12.15 3.38 -1.91
N GLU A 84 -12.76 4.20 -1.05
CA GLU A 84 -12.97 3.87 0.36
C GLU A 84 -13.70 2.54 0.54
N GLY A 85 -14.78 2.35 -0.22
CA GLY A 85 -15.57 1.12 -0.22
C GLY A 85 -14.72 -0.11 -0.53
N LEU A 86 -14.13 -0.15 -1.72
CA LEU A 86 -13.27 -1.25 -2.15
C LEU A 86 -12.12 -1.52 -1.18
N SER A 87 -11.43 -0.49 -0.70
CA SER A 87 -10.27 -0.65 0.19
C SER A 87 -10.66 -1.31 1.52
N LYS A 88 -11.83 -1.00 2.05
CA LYS A 88 -12.37 -1.68 3.24
C LYS A 88 -12.72 -3.13 2.92
N VAL A 89 -13.31 -3.42 1.76
CA VAL A 89 -13.59 -4.79 1.29
C VAL A 89 -12.29 -5.60 1.18
N CYS A 90 -11.27 -5.07 0.52
CA CYS A 90 -9.95 -5.69 0.40
C CYS A 90 -9.35 -6.00 1.78
N GLY A 91 -9.47 -5.08 2.75
CA GLY A 91 -9.01 -5.33 4.12
C GLY A 91 -9.81 -6.39 4.88
N LEU A 92 -11.12 -6.50 4.65
CA LEU A 92 -11.93 -7.61 5.19
C LEU A 92 -11.47 -8.94 4.58
N VAL A 93 -11.31 -8.99 3.25
CA VAL A 93 -10.87 -10.20 2.53
C VAL A 93 -9.48 -10.62 3.00
N GLY A 94 -8.50 -9.72 3.08
CA GLY A 94 -7.17 -10.05 3.58
C GLY A 94 -7.18 -10.61 5.01
N ARG A 95 -8.16 -10.19 5.83
CA ARG A 95 -8.26 -10.63 7.22
C ARG A 95 -9.01 -11.95 7.42
N TRP A 96 -10.10 -12.17 6.69
CA TRP A 96 -11.01 -13.30 6.92
C TRP A 96 -11.23 -14.20 5.71
N GLY A 97 -10.80 -13.77 4.53
CA GLY A 97 -10.92 -14.53 3.30
C GLY A 97 -9.88 -15.65 3.22
N ASP A 98 -10.20 -16.62 2.36
CA ASP A 98 -9.30 -17.69 1.96
C ASP A 98 -8.49 -17.30 0.70
N GLN A 99 -7.76 -18.27 0.15
CA GLN A 99 -6.93 -18.06 -1.04
C GLN A 99 -7.76 -17.66 -2.28
N GLU A 100 -8.95 -18.25 -2.47
CA GLU A 100 -9.84 -17.92 -3.61
C GLU A 100 -10.35 -16.47 -3.47
N ASN A 101 -10.69 -16.03 -2.25
CA ASN A 101 -11.09 -14.64 -2.04
C ASN A 101 -9.93 -13.64 -2.25
N ILE A 102 -8.71 -14.02 -1.86
CA ILE A 102 -7.52 -13.18 -2.07
C ILE A 102 -7.22 -13.03 -3.57
N GLU A 103 -7.40 -14.09 -4.36
CA GLU A 103 -7.27 -14.05 -5.82
C GLU A 103 -8.26 -13.07 -6.46
N GLN A 104 -9.53 -13.05 -6.01
CA GLN A 104 -10.53 -12.07 -6.46
C GLN A 104 -10.10 -10.61 -6.15
N VAL A 105 -9.46 -10.38 -5.00
CA VAL A 105 -8.92 -9.05 -4.66
C VAL A 105 -7.73 -8.68 -5.55
N ILE A 106 -6.84 -9.64 -5.86
CA ILE A 106 -5.72 -9.44 -6.78
C ILE A 106 -6.24 -9.06 -8.17
N GLU A 107 -7.27 -9.76 -8.67
CA GLU A 107 -7.92 -9.45 -9.94
C GLU A 107 -8.52 -8.04 -9.94
N GLY A 108 -9.24 -7.66 -8.88
CA GLY A 108 -9.81 -6.31 -8.74
C GLY A 108 -8.76 -5.20 -8.70
N ILE A 109 -7.64 -5.41 -7.99
CA ILE A 109 -6.51 -4.45 -7.98
C ILE A 109 -5.86 -4.37 -9.36
N THR A 110 -5.68 -5.51 -10.03
CA THR A 110 -5.10 -5.58 -11.38
C THR A 110 -5.95 -4.81 -12.38
N ALA A 111 -7.27 -4.96 -12.34
CA ALA A 111 -8.18 -4.19 -13.19
C ALA A 111 -8.08 -2.67 -12.98
N LEU A 112 -7.84 -2.21 -11.73
CA LEU A 112 -7.58 -0.79 -11.46
C LEU A 112 -6.23 -0.32 -12.01
N VAL A 113 -5.20 -1.18 -12.00
CA VAL A 113 -3.90 -0.88 -12.63
C VAL A 113 -4.06 -0.78 -14.14
N ASP A 114 -4.69 -1.76 -14.76
CA ASP A 114 -4.93 -1.80 -16.21
C ASP A 114 -5.71 -0.56 -16.67
N HIS A 115 -6.74 -0.17 -15.91
CA HIS A 115 -7.50 1.05 -16.17
C HIS A 115 -6.63 2.31 -16.04
N ALA A 116 -5.77 2.40 -15.03
CA ALA A 116 -4.88 3.55 -14.86
C ALA A 116 -3.90 3.70 -16.03
N GLU A 117 -3.37 2.59 -16.55
CA GLU A 117 -2.38 2.51 -17.64
C GLU A 117 -3.00 2.55 -19.05
N SER A 118 -4.33 2.44 -19.16
CA SER A 118 -5.06 2.58 -20.43
C SER A 118 -4.93 3.97 -21.04
N GLU A 119 -4.82 5.02 -20.20
CA GLU A 119 -4.61 6.39 -20.64
C GLU A 119 -3.10 6.69 -20.70
N ARG A 120 -2.59 6.91 -21.91
CA ARG A 120 -1.15 7.10 -22.18
C ARG A 120 -0.81 8.52 -22.59
N SER A 121 -1.79 9.41 -22.64
CA SER A 121 -1.65 10.80 -23.08
C SER A 121 -2.05 11.78 -21.98
N GLY A 122 -1.30 12.87 -21.86
CA GLY A 122 -1.59 13.94 -20.92
C GLY A 122 -0.37 14.34 -20.07
N LEU A 123 -0.63 15.09 -19.01
CA LEU A 123 0.39 15.51 -18.07
C LEU A 123 0.89 14.30 -17.28
N ARG A 124 2.20 14.01 -17.37
CA ARG A 124 2.84 12.87 -16.68
C ARG A 124 2.43 12.76 -15.21
N SER A 125 2.40 13.87 -14.49
CA SER A 125 2.02 13.86 -13.06
C SER A 125 0.59 13.42 -12.82
N PHE A 126 -0.35 13.68 -13.76
CA PHE A 126 -1.71 13.15 -13.67
C PHE A 126 -1.75 11.66 -13.99
N LEU A 127 -1.04 11.23 -15.04
CA LEU A 127 -0.94 9.81 -15.40
C LEU A 127 -0.40 8.98 -14.23
N GLU A 128 0.68 9.44 -13.60
CA GLU A 128 1.32 8.70 -12.51
C GLU A 128 0.46 8.58 -11.25
N VAL A 129 -0.44 9.52 -10.98
CA VAL A 129 -1.35 9.43 -9.81
C VAL A 129 -2.65 8.70 -10.11
N ARG A 130 -2.96 8.35 -11.37
CA ARG A 130 -4.17 7.57 -11.71
C ARG A 130 -4.18 6.19 -11.05
N GLY A 131 -3.01 5.62 -10.75
CA GLY A 131 -2.90 4.33 -10.04
C GLY A 131 -3.20 4.40 -8.54
N TYR A 132 -3.50 5.58 -7.97
CA TYR A 132 -3.70 5.72 -6.53
C TYR A 132 -4.84 4.87 -5.95
N PRO A 133 -6.00 4.70 -6.62
CA PRO A 133 -7.03 3.74 -6.22
C PRO A 133 -6.49 2.31 -6.02
N ALA A 134 -5.65 1.84 -6.92
CA ALA A 134 -5.06 0.50 -6.81
C ALA A 134 -4.11 0.41 -5.58
N VAL A 135 -3.35 1.48 -5.29
CA VAL A 135 -2.51 1.58 -4.07
C VAL A 135 -3.37 1.50 -2.80
N LEU A 136 -4.52 2.18 -2.78
CA LEU A 136 -5.45 2.15 -1.64
C LEU A 136 -6.04 0.74 -1.44
N ALA A 137 -6.50 0.10 -2.51
CA ALA A 137 -7.02 -1.26 -2.46
C ALA A 137 -5.95 -2.27 -2.00
N TYR A 138 -4.73 -2.16 -2.54
CA TYR A 138 -3.56 -2.93 -2.13
C TYR A 138 -3.25 -2.75 -0.65
N GLN A 139 -3.20 -1.52 -0.16
CA GLN A 139 -2.84 -1.25 1.24
C GLN A 139 -3.92 -1.78 2.20
N GLY A 140 -5.19 -1.72 1.80
CA GLY A 140 -6.28 -2.38 2.53
C GLY A 140 -6.05 -3.88 2.66
N ALA A 141 -5.82 -4.57 1.54
CA ALA A 141 -5.52 -6.01 1.51
C ALA A 141 -4.29 -6.36 2.36
N ALA A 142 -3.19 -5.64 2.18
CA ALA A 142 -1.94 -5.85 2.92
C ALA A 142 -2.15 -5.78 4.44
N LEU A 143 -2.87 -4.77 4.93
CA LEU A 143 -3.15 -4.62 6.36
C LEU A 143 -4.05 -5.75 6.90
N GLY A 144 -5.04 -6.18 6.11
CA GLY A 144 -5.86 -7.35 6.44
C GLY A 144 -5.02 -8.61 6.59
N LEU A 145 -4.14 -8.88 5.62
CA LEU A 145 -3.23 -10.03 5.59
C LEU A 145 -2.21 -10.01 6.74
N MET A 146 -1.68 -8.82 7.10
CA MET A 146 -0.83 -8.68 8.28
C MET A 146 -1.56 -9.05 9.57
N LYS A 147 -2.86 -8.72 9.65
CA LYS A 147 -3.66 -8.97 10.84
C LYS A 147 -4.08 -10.43 11.00
N SER A 148 -4.25 -11.14 9.90
CA SER A 148 -4.52 -12.59 9.86
C SER A 148 -3.25 -13.44 9.91
N SER A 149 -2.06 -12.81 9.92
CA SER A 149 -0.78 -13.50 9.76
C SER A 149 -0.71 -14.37 8.50
N ASN A 150 -1.44 -13.98 7.44
CA ASN A 150 -1.45 -14.70 6.18
C ASN A 150 -0.27 -14.25 5.30
N TRP A 151 0.93 -14.68 5.70
CA TRP A 151 2.19 -14.32 5.06
C TRP A 151 2.26 -14.83 3.62
N GLN A 152 1.74 -16.02 3.35
CA GLN A 152 1.69 -16.58 2.00
C GLN A 152 0.79 -15.75 1.09
N GLY A 153 -0.40 -15.37 1.56
CA GLY A 153 -1.30 -14.49 0.82
C GLY A 153 -0.68 -13.13 0.54
N PHE A 154 0.04 -12.55 1.51
CA PHE A 154 0.77 -11.30 1.29
C PHE A 154 1.90 -11.43 0.27
N ARG A 155 2.66 -12.54 0.31
CA ARG A 155 3.69 -12.80 -0.70
C ARG A 155 3.09 -13.00 -2.09
N ASN A 156 2.00 -13.73 -2.20
CA ASN A 156 1.28 -13.93 -3.46
C ASN A 156 0.78 -12.59 -4.02
N LEU A 157 0.22 -11.73 -3.16
CA LEU A 157 -0.17 -10.36 -3.53
C LEU A 157 1.03 -9.59 -4.10
N LEU A 158 2.19 -9.60 -3.45
CA LEU A 158 3.40 -8.91 -3.94
C LEU A 158 3.90 -9.43 -5.29
N LEU A 159 3.85 -10.75 -5.48
CA LEU A 159 4.35 -11.45 -6.68
C LEU A 159 3.45 -11.33 -7.91
N SER A 160 2.15 -11.10 -7.71
CA SER A 160 1.17 -11.11 -8.78
C SER A 160 1.59 -10.17 -9.91
N GLU A 161 1.56 -10.66 -11.15
CA GLU A 161 1.94 -9.86 -12.30
C GLU A 161 0.78 -8.97 -12.75
N VAL A 162 1.11 -7.74 -13.15
CA VAL A 162 0.16 -6.77 -13.68
C VAL A 162 0.67 -6.20 -15.01
N ASP A 163 -0.23 -5.95 -15.95
CA ASP A 163 0.12 -5.36 -17.24
C ASP A 163 0.20 -3.84 -17.10
N THR A 164 1.42 -3.31 -17.10
CA THR A 164 1.66 -1.85 -17.06
C THR A 164 1.84 -1.25 -18.46
N GLY A 165 1.48 -2.00 -19.51
CA GLY A 165 1.72 -1.62 -20.89
C GLY A 165 3.20 -1.61 -21.30
N ARG A 166 4.07 -2.17 -20.46
CA ARG A 166 5.52 -2.29 -20.67
C ARG A 166 5.86 -3.65 -21.31
N PRO A 167 7.06 -3.79 -21.92
CA PRO A 167 7.45 -5.04 -22.58
C PRO A 167 7.54 -6.26 -21.66
N GLN A 168 7.69 -6.05 -20.36
CA GLN A 168 7.70 -7.10 -19.35
C GLN A 168 6.64 -6.75 -18.29
N PRO A 169 5.78 -7.71 -17.88
CA PRO A 169 4.87 -7.51 -16.77
C PRO A 169 5.61 -7.03 -15.54
N GLU A 170 4.98 -6.13 -14.78
CA GLU A 170 5.51 -5.70 -13.48
C GLU A 170 4.88 -6.52 -12.37
N SER A 171 5.59 -6.67 -11.26
CA SER A 171 4.98 -7.20 -10.04
C SER A 171 4.03 -6.18 -9.43
N MET A 172 2.97 -6.64 -8.75
CA MET A 172 2.07 -5.83 -7.94
C MET A 172 2.85 -4.98 -6.93
N PHE A 173 3.94 -5.53 -6.38
CA PHE A 173 4.90 -4.79 -5.56
C PHE A 173 5.43 -3.54 -6.26
N SER A 174 5.92 -3.65 -7.50
CA SER A 174 6.46 -2.51 -8.26
C SER A 174 5.35 -1.54 -8.69
N ALA A 175 4.20 -2.07 -9.08
CA ALA A 175 3.12 -1.29 -9.65
C ALA A 175 2.34 -0.47 -8.61
N VAL A 176 2.07 -1.01 -7.41
CA VAL A 176 1.13 -0.37 -6.46
C VAL A 176 1.57 -0.36 -5.00
N SER A 177 2.71 -0.96 -4.64
CA SER A 177 3.19 -0.83 -3.25
C SER A 177 3.46 0.64 -2.93
N PRO A 178 2.98 1.18 -1.77
CA PRO A 178 3.29 2.54 -1.36
C PRO A 178 4.78 2.88 -1.33
N MET A 179 5.64 1.86 -1.18
CA MET A 179 7.09 2.00 -1.13
C MET A 179 7.77 2.13 -2.50
N GLN A 180 7.10 1.79 -3.60
CA GLN A 180 7.68 1.74 -4.96
C GLN A 180 6.83 2.44 -6.01
N TRP A 181 5.53 2.62 -5.76
CA TRP A 181 4.60 3.17 -6.73
C TRP A 181 5.08 4.52 -7.25
N LYS A 182 5.11 4.64 -8.58
CA LYS A 182 5.61 5.81 -9.31
C LYS A 182 4.88 7.12 -8.97
N GLY A 183 3.61 7.04 -8.59
CA GLY A 183 2.83 8.20 -8.15
C GLY A 183 3.20 8.72 -6.76
N GLY A 184 3.97 7.95 -5.97
CA GLY A 184 4.37 8.23 -4.59
C GLY A 184 5.57 9.16 -4.42
N ASP A 185 5.98 9.87 -5.46
CA ASP A 185 7.14 10.77 -5.46
C ASP A 185 7.12 11.77 -4.28
N ARG A 186 8.16 11.73 -3.45
CA ARG A 186 8.25 12.53 -2.21
C ARG A 186 8.08 14.02 -2.49
N ASP A 187 8.78 14.54 -3.50
CA ASP A 187 8.81 15.98 -3.78
C ASP A 187 7.44 16.46 -4.25
N ARG A 188 6.76 15.68 -5.11
CA ARG A 188 5.37 15.96 -5.50
C ARG A 188 4.45 16.03 -4.30
N TRP A 189 4.46 15.02 -3.44
CA TRP A 189 3.57 14.99 -2.28
C TRP A 189 3.88 16.12 -1.29
N ASN A 190 5.15 16.46 -1.06
CA ASN A 190 5.51 17.62 -0.23
C ASN A 190 5.09 18.96 -0.86
N ASN A 191 5.24 19.13 -2.18
CA ASN A 191 4.97 20.39 -2.87
C ASN A 191 3.48 20.66 -3.12
N TYR A 192 2.70 19.62 -3.42
CA TYR A 192 1.30 19.76 -3.84
C TYR A 192 0.30 19.35 -2.75
N TYR A 193 0.68 18.46 -1.85
CA TYR A 193 -0.18 18.03 -0.74
C TYR A 193 0.27 18.62 0.61
N GLY A 194 1.58 18.67 0.83
CA GLY A 194 2.18 19.04 2.10
C GLY A 194 1.82 20.45 2.59
N THR A 195 1.94 20.64 3.89
CA THR A 195 1.71 21.92 4.59
C THR A 195 2.91 22.88 4.48
N GLY A 196 3.83 22.65 3.52
CA GLY A 196 5.15 23.30 3.45
C GLY A 196 6.22 22.65 4.33
N GLN A 197 5.92 21.51 4.96
CA GLN A 197 6.89 20.70 5.70
C GLN A 197 7.59 19.70 4.76
N ASN A 198 8.92 19.55 4.91
CA ASN A 198 9.70 18.59 4.13
C ASN A 198 9.66 17.19 4.78
N LEU A 199 8.52 16.50 4.67
CA LEU A 199 8.35 15.16 5.22
C LEU A 199 9.17 14.13 4.45
N PHE A 200 9.62 13.06 5.11
CA PHE A 200 10.42 12.01 4.48
C PHE A 200 9.57 11.08 3.60
N VAL A 201 8.36 10.73 4.06
CA VAL A 201 7.42 9.82 3.37
C VAL A 201 5.98 10.37 3.40
N PRO A 202 5.72 11.58 2.87
CA PRO A 202 4.45 12.31 3.02
C PRO A 202 3.21 11.51 2.60
N MET A 203 3.27 10.78 1.49
CA MET A 203 2.15 9.94 1.03
C MET A 203 1.85 8.82 2.03
N ILE A 204 2.88 8.15 2.54
CA ILE A 204 2.74 7.02 3.44
C ILE A 204 2.25 7.49 4.81
N ASP A 205 2.73 8.67 5.25
CA ASP A 205 2.23 9.34 6.44
C ASP A 205 0.73 9.59 6.34
N ARG A 206 0.26 10.12 5.19
CA ARG A 206 -1.17 10.26 4.91
C ARG A 206 -1.93 8.94 4.93
N LEU A 207 -1.40 7.90 4.26
CA LEU A 207 -2.03 6.57 4.24
C LEU A 207 -2.23 6.03 5.66
N HIS A 208 -1.24 6.17 6.53
CA HIS A 208 -1.33 5.68 7.89
C HIS A 208 -2.17 6.58 8.79
N ASP A 209 -1.87 7.88 8.88
CA ASP A 209 -2.41 8.79 9.90
C ASP A 209 -3.84 9.26 9.60
N GLU A 210 -4.23 9.34 8.32
CA GLU A 210 -5.55 9.84 7.92
C GLU A 210 -6.43 8.72 7.34
N ILE A 211 -5.94 8.03 6.32
CA ILE A 211 -6.75 7.10 5.53
C ILE A 211 -7.03 5.82 6.31
N PHE A 212 -5.99 5.03 6.59
CA PHE A 212 -6.15 3.72 7.24
C PHE A 212 -6.30 3.81 8.76
N ALA A 213 -5.96 4.93 9.39
CA ALA A 213 -6.40 5.22 10.75
C ALA A 213 -7.94 5.24 10.88
N SER A 214 -8.63 5.63 9.82
CA SER A 214 -10.10 5.61 9.75
C SER A 214 -10.62 4.31 9.15
N TRP A 215 -10.24 4.01 7.89
CA TRP A 215 -10.79 2.89 7.14
C TRP A 215 -10.46 1.53 7.75
N GLY A 216 -9.27 1.42 8.33
CA GLY A 216 -8.77 0.24 9.02
C GLY A 216 -9.70 -0.26 10.11
N LYS A 217 -10.48 0.61 10.78
CA LYS A 217 -11.43 0.23 11.82
C LYS A 217 -12.47 -0.81 11.36
N SER A 218 -12.76 -0.86 10.06
CA SER A 218 -13.75 -1.78 9.48
C SER A 218 -13.29 -3.24 9.52
N PHE A 219 -11.98 -3.46 9.48
CA PHE A 219 -11.36 -4.79 9.45
C PHE A 219 -10.30 -4.98 10.55
N MET A 220 -9.94 -3.96 11.33
CA MET A 220 -9.03 -4.03 12.47
C MET A 220 -9.84 -3.92 13.78
N SER A 221 -10.22 -5.06 14.37
CA SER A 221 -11.08 -5.16 15.59
C SER A 221 -10.67 -4.26 16.77
N SER A 222 -9.42 -3.80 16.84
CA SER A 222 -8.99 -2.68 17.66
C SER A 222 -7.83 -1.96 16.97
N MET A 223 -7.72 -0.63 17.17
CA MET A 223 -6.54 0.14 16.71
C MET A 223 -5.24 -0.33 17.39
N GLY A 224 -5.35 -1.14 18.45
CA GLY A 224 -4.24 -1.82 19.10
C GLY A 224 -3.50 -2.71 18.09
N GLY A 225 -2.35 -2.22 17.63
CA GLY A 225 -1.51 -2.91 16.65
C GLY A 225 -1.76 -2.52 15.19
N PHE A 226 -2.59 -1.51 14.89
CA PHE A 226 -2.70 -0.95 13.54
C PHE A 226 -1.33 -0.48 13.03
N THR A 227 -0.65 0.41 13.76
CA THR A 227 0.68 0.90 13.42
C THR A 227 1.70 -0.23 13.31
N THR A 228 1.62 -1.24 14.20
CA THR A 228 2.49 -2.43 14.11
C THR A 228 2.26 -3.23 12.83
N ALA A 229 1.00 -3.43 12.41
CA ALA A 229 0.68 -4.12 11.16
C ALA A 229 1.12 -3.30 9.94
N PHE A 230 0.92 -1.98 9.97
CA PHE A 230 1.33 -1.08 8.90
C PHE A 230 2.86 -1.11 8.71
N LEU A 231 3.62 -0.88 9.78
CA LEU A 231 5.09 -0.92 9.74
C LEU A 231 5.62 -2.31 9.36
N LEU A 232 4.94 -3.38 9.80
CA LEU A 232 5.32 -4.73 9.39
C LEU A 232 5.09 -4.94 7.88
N SER A 233 3.99 -4.42 7.31
CA SER A 233 3.75 -4.49 5.87
C SER A 233 4.83 -3.75 5.07
N GLU A 234 5.31 -2.60 5.55
CA GLU A 234 6.42 -1.85 4.93
C GLU A 234 7.73 -2.65 4.99
N MET A 235 8.04 -3.24 6.15
CA MET A 235 9.28 -4.01 6.33
C MET A 235 9.30 -5.28 5.47
N LEU A 236 8.19 -6.03 5.41
CA LEU A 236 8.11 -7.23 4.57
C LEU A 236 8.14 -6.89 3.07
N THR A 237 7.57 -5.75 2.68
CA THR A 237 7.71 -5.19 1.33
C THR A 237 9.18 -4.87 1.01
N ALA A 238 9.94 -4.34 1.97
CA ALA A 238 11.37 -4.10 1.82
C ALA A 238 12.20 -5.39 1.71
N PHE A 239 11.77 -6.45 2.38
CA PHE A 239 12.40 -7.76 2.25
C PHE A 239 12.13 -8.36 0.88
N PHE A 240 10.92 -8.24 0.37
CA PHE A 240 10.59 -8.62 -0.99
C PHE A 240 11.42 -7.84 -2.03
N HIS A 241 11.62 -6.53 -1.83
CA HIS A 241 12.53 -5.74 -2.67
C HIS A 241 13.94 -6.35 -2.74
N CYS A 242 14.44 -6.89 -1.63
CA CYS A 242 15.76 -7.50 -1.58
C CYS A 242 15.84 -8.81 -2.36
N GLU A 243 14.74 -9.56 -2.52
CA GLU A 243 14.70 -10.82 -3.28
C GLU A 243 15.09 -10.64 -4.76
N GLY A 244 15.00 -9.41 -5.30
CA GLY A 244 15.51 -9.08 -6.62
C GLY A 244 17.04 -9.21 -6.75
N MET A 245 17.76 -9.31 -5.63
CA MET A 245 19.19 -9.65 -5.58
C MET A 245 19.37 -11.09 -5.10
N ASP A 246 20.43 -11.75 -5.55
CA ASP A 246 20.84 -13.00 -4.91
C ASP A 246 21.45 -12.72 -3.52
N LYS A 247 21.34 -13.69 -2.60
CA LYS A 247 21.86 -13.57 -1.23
C LYS A 247 23.35 -13.25 -1.19
N GLU A 248 24.17 -13.90 -2.01
CA GLU A 248 25.62 -13.65 -1.99
C GLU A 248 25.94 -12.28 -2.56
N GLU A 249 25.18 -11.82 -3.56
CA GLU A 249 25.27 -10.45 -4.07
C GLU A 249 24.83 -9.43 -3.02
N PHE A 250 23.74 -9.68 -2.31
CA PHE A 250 23.25 -8.81 -1.23
C PHE A 250 24.28 -8.71 -0.09
N LYS A 251 24.88 -9.85 0.29
CA LYS A 251 25.95 -9.93 1.28
C LYS A 251 27.20 -9.17 0.84
N ARG A 252 27.64 -9.36 -0.41
CA ARG A 252 28.78 -8.63 -0.98
C ARG A 252 28.53 -7.12 -0.95
N ARG A 253 27.36 -6.67 -1.41
CA ARG A 253 26.96 -5.26 -1.35
C ARG A 253 26.85 -4.73 0.07
N SER A 254 26.41 -5.55 1.02
CA SER A 254 26.37 -5.17 2.43
C SER A 254 27.77 -4.94 2.98
N VAL A 255 28.75 -5.77 2.61
CA VAL A 255 30.17 -5.58 2.98
C VAL A 255 30.73 -4.31 2.33
N ASP A 256 30.56 -4.15 1.01
CA ASP A 256 30.99 -2.96 0.27
C ASP A 256 30.38 -1.67 0.86
N ALA A 257 29.12 -1.75 1.31
CA ALA A 257 28.42 -0.64 1.92
C ALA A 257 28.87 -0.33 3.34
N GLN A 258 29.48 -1.27 4.08
CA GLN A 258 30.15 -0.95 5.35
C GLN A 258 31.46 -0.18 5.11
N GLU A 259 32.16 -0.48 4.02
CA GLU A 259 33.42 0.18 3.65
C GLU A 259 33.19 1.58 3.04
N ARG A 260 32.05 1.79 2.38
CA ARG A 260 31.61 3.08 1.86
C ARG A 260 30.73 3.79 2.90
N ASN A 261 30.79 5.11 2.99
CA ASN A 261 30.26 5.95 4.09
C ASN A 261 28.77 5.73 4.52
N ASN A 262 27.96 4.97 3.77
CA ASN A 262 26.54 4.78 4.02
C ASN A 262 26.24 3.68 5.06
N GLY A 263 26.99 2.58 5.10
CA GLY A 263 26.82 1.50 6.09
C GLY A 263 25.66 0.53 5.85
N PHE A 264 25.01 0.55 4.66
CA PHE A 264 23.89 -0.34 4.31
C PHE A 264 23.64 -0.40 2.79
N VAL A 265 23.01 -1.49 2.32
CA VAL A 265 22.41 -1.59 0.99
C VAL A 265 21.07 -0.87 1.01
N TRP A 266 20.84 0.05 0.07
CA TRP A 266 19.57 0.79 0.04
C TRP A 266 18.37 -0.17 -0.11
N MET A 267 17.31 0.11 0.66
CA MET A 267 16.01 -0.55 0.58
C MET A 267 14.94 0.44 1.08
N PRO A 268 13.68 0.29 0.63
CA PRO A 268 12.58 1.13 1.12
C PRO A 268 12.31 0.89 2.61
N ILE A 269 12.35 1.93 3.44
CA ILE A 269 12.17 1.81 4.91
C ILE A 269 10.88 2.43 5.47
N GLY A 270 10.15 3.22 4.69
CA GLY A 270 8.85 3.77 5.09
C GLY A 270 8.91 4.58 6.38
N ARG A 271 7.88 4.46 7.21
CA ARG A 271 7.75 5.18 8.48
C ARG A 271 8.68 4.67 9.57
N ALA A 272 9.25 3.48 9.42
CA ALA A 272 10.17 2.90 10.41
C ALA A 272 11.39 3.80 10.73
N CYS A 273 11.74 4.72 9.81
CA CYS A 273 12.80 5.70 10.03
C CYS A 273 12.55 6.65 11.21
N TRP A 274 11.29 6.93 11.57
CA TRP A 274 10.94 7.87 12.65
C TRP A 274 9.91 7.31 13.66
N ASP A 275 9.06 6.37 13.27
CA ASP A 275 8.04 5.81 14.17
C ASP A 275 8.66 4.84 15.18
N ARG A 276 8.57 5.18 16.48
CA ARG A 276 9.15 4.38 17.57
C ARG A 276 8.53 2.99 17.68
N THR A 277 7.30 2.81 17.19
CA THR A 277 6.62 1.52 17.18
C THR A 277 7.42 0.45 16.45
N TYR A 278 8.24 0.84 15.46
CA TYR A 278 9.15 -0.10 14.78
C TYR A 278 10.08 -0.77 15.78
N GLN A 279 10.81 0.01 16.58
CA GLN A 279 11.77 -0.53 17.55
C GLN A 279 11.08 -1.23 18.71
N GLU A 280 9.93 -0.72 19.15
CA GLU A 280 9.24 -1.23 20.34
C GLU A 280 8.44 -2.50 20.07
N ARG A 281 7.94 -2.71 18.84
CA ARG A 281 6.94 -3.76 18.56
C ARG A 281 7.16 -4.56 17.27
N VAL A 282 7.83 -4.00 16.25
CA VAL A 282 8.04 -4.70 14.97
C VAL A 282 9.36 -5.46 15.00
N LEU A 283 10.47 -4.78 15.27
CA LEU A 283 11.80 -5.39 15.30
C LEU A 283 11.89 -6.58 16.27
N PRO A 284 11.34 -6.53 17.50
CA PRO A 284 11.38 -7.67 18.42
C PRO A 284 10.66 -8.93 17.90
N LYS A 285 9.76 -8.81 16.92
CA LYS A 285 9.14 -10.01 16.30
C LYS A 285 10.18 -10.89 15.63
N PHE A 286 11.26 -10.30 15.11
CA PHE A 286 12.35 -11.01 14.46
C PHE A 286 13.35 -11.62 15.47
N GLU A 287 13.09 -11.53 16.77
CA GLU A 287 13.78 -12.35 17.79
C GLU A 287 13.04 -13.68 18.02
N ASN A 288 11.78 -13.78 17.57
CA ASN A 288 10.97 -14.98 17.72
C ASN A 288 11.19 -15.95 16.56
N GLU A 289 11.81 -17.09 16.86
CA GLU A 289 12.12 -18.14 15.88
C GLU A 289 10.88 -18.75 15.20
N ASN A 290 9.73 -18.82 15.88
CA ASN A 290 8.50 -19.30 15.24
C ASN A 290 8.01 -18.30 14.19
N PHE A 291 8.06 -17.00 14.51
CA PHE A 291 7.69 -15.96 13.55
C PHE A 291 8.60 -15.96 12.32
N LYS A 292 9.92 -16.10 12.51
CA LYS A 292 10.86 -16.26 11.39
C LYS A 292 10.50 -17.47 10.53
N LYS A 293 10.26 -18.64 11.15
CA LYS A 293 9.89 -19.87 10.43
C LYS A 293 8.61 -19.69 9.62
N GLU A 294 7.59 -19.03 10.18
CA GLU A 294 6.35 -18.74 9.45
C GLU A 294 6.60 -17.92 8.18
N LEU A 295 7.44 -16.87 8.25
CA LEU A 295 7.79 -16.05 7.09
C LEU A 295 8.59 -16.83 6.04
N LEU A 296 9.58 -17.61 6.48
CA LEU A 296 10.41 -18.43 5.59
C LEU A 296 9.58 -19.51 4.89
N ASN A 297 8.66 -20.16 5.62
CA ASN A 297 7.74 -21.15 5.06
C ASN A 297 6.78 -20.53 4.03
N ALA A 298 6.41 -19.26 4.21
CA ALA A 298 5.65 -18.49 3.23
C ALA A 298 6.47 -18.07 2.00
N GLY A 299 7.77 -18.39 1.96
CA GLY A 299 8.67 -18.17 0.82
C GLY A 299 9.42 -16.85 0.83
N PHE A 300 9.28 -16.02 1.88
CA PHE A 300 10.05 -14.77 1.97
C PHE A 300 11.56 -15.06 2.00
N LEU A 301 12.32 -14.23 1.29
CA LEU A 301 13.77 -14.31 1.15
C LEU A 301 14.23 -15.71 0.74
N LYS A 302 13.49 -16.31 -0.20
CA LYS A 302 13.71 -17.66 -0.76
C LYS A 302 13.68 -18.78 0.30
N GLY A 303 13.06 -18.54 1.46
CA GLY A 303 13.03 -19.50 2.56
C GLY A 303 14.37 -19.68 3.28
N GLU A 304 15.34 -18.78 3.06
CA GLU A 304 16.67 -18.87 3.65
C GLU A 304 16.81 -18.04 4.94
N ALA A 305 16.95 -18.71 6.09
CA ALA A 305 17.12 -18.05 7.40
C ALA A 305 18.31 -17.06 7.42
N GLY A 306 19.44 -17.44 6.84
CA GLY A 306 20.62 -16.54 6.76
C GLY A 306 20.39 -15.32 5.88
N TYR A 307 19.48 -15.39 4.90
CA TYR A 307 19.10 -14.22 4.10
C TYR A 307 18.17 -13.31 4.91
N LEU A 308 17.22 -13.89 5.66
CA LEU A 308 16.37 -13.14 6.59
C LEU A 308 17.16 -12.36 7.63
N ASP A 309 18.11 -12.99 8.32
CA ASP A 309 18.92 -12.31 9.32
C ASP A 309 19.74 -11.14 8.71
N LEU A 310 20.25 -11.33 7.50
CA LEU A 310 20.98 -10.29 6.77
C LEU A 310 20.06 -9.12 6.36
N ALA A 311 18.85 -9.41 5.88
CA ALA A 311 17.86 -8.41 5.51
C ALA A 311 17.40 -7.59 6.73
N VAL A 312 17.12 -8.25 7.87
CA VAL A 312 16.75 -7.59 9.13
C VAL A 312 17.88 -6.66 9.61
N LYS A 313 19.12 -7.14 9.58
CA LYS A 313 20.30 -6.33 9.95
C LYS A 313 20.44 -5.11 9.04
N ASN A 314 20.31 -5.30 7.73
CA ASN A 314 20.45 -4.21 6.77
C ASN A 314 19.30 -3.19 6.89
N TYR A 315 18.05 -3.63 7.06
CA TYR A 315 16.90 -2.75 7.28
C TYR A 315 17.08 -1.90 8.54
N THR A 316 17.57 -2.50 9.62
CA THR A 316 17.88 -1.79 10.87
C THR A 316 18.94 -0.71 10.64
N ALA A 317 20.02 -1.02 9.92
CA ALA A 317 21.05 -0.05 9.58
C ALA A 317 20.51 1.10 8.71
N CYS A 318 19.64 0.81 7.73
CA CYS A 318 18.96 1.83 6.91
C CYS A 318 18.12 2.78 7.77
N VAL A 319 17.31 2.21 8.68
CA VAL A 319 16.46 2.96 9.61
C VAL A 319 17.31 3.87 10.51
N GLU A 320 18.34 3.32 11.15
CA GLU A 320 19.21 4.08 12.07
C GLU A 320 19.92 5.23 11.37
N LYS A 321 20.43 4.99 10.15
CA LYS A 321 21.09 6.00 9.33
C LYS A 321 20.14 7.01 8.73
N SER A 322 18.83 6.76 8.70
CA SER A 322 17.86 7.71 8.17
C SER A 322 17.19 8.56 9.25
N ARG A 323 17.43 8.26 10.54
CA ARG A 323 16.88 9.02 11.68
C ARG A 323 17.27 10.50 11.72
N TRP A 324 18.41 10.89 11.12
CA TRP A 324 18.83 12.29 11.12
C TRP A 324 17.88 13.19 10.34
N TRP A 325 17.07 12.65 9.42
CA TRP A 325 16.05 13.42 8.70
C TRP A 325 14.95 13.98 9.60
N TYR A 326 14.81 13.47 10.83
CA TYR A 326 13.80 13.86 11.81
C TYR A 326 14.39 14.42 13.11
N ARG A 327 15.69 14.75 13.11
CA ARG A 327 16.37 15.38 14.27
C ARG A 327 16.36 16.89 14.20
#